data_AF-A0A0D2JW93-F1
#
_entry.id   AF-A0A0D2JW93-F1
#
_cell.length_a   1.000
_cell.length_b   1.000
_cell.length_c   1.000
_cell.angle_alpha   90.00
_cell.angle_beta   90.00
_cell.angle_gamma   90.00
#
_symmetry.space_group_name_H-M   'P 1'
#
loop_
_entity.id
_entity.type
_entity.pdbx_description
1 polymer ?
#
loop_
_entity_poly.entity_id
_entity_poly.type
_entity_poly.pdbx_seq_one_letter_code
_entity_poly.pdbx_strand_id
1 'polypeptide(L)'
;MKRSMSDLGEYRGIISVSRLLPKGTEVKAAVDEAIDRCSQIGNLREDIKACKHIAEAAPGAATDDPQTAAWAARQLGVHYLKRYFLLIAYRSFIDQAAATGPAAAAGVGGGRGAGGGGQGAAGPSFVKWMEERRELGHLLGHLDLAT
;
A
#
# COMPACT_ATOMS: atom_id res chain seq x y z
N MET A 1 -22.29 5.32 12.76
CA MET A 1 -21.26 4.28 12.96
C MET A 1 -20.20 4.79 13.92
N LYS A 2 -20.05 4.18 15.10
CA LYS A 2 -18.93 4.43 16.01
C LYS A 2 -17.74 3.61 15.50
N ARG A 3 -16.72 4.26 14.92
CA ARG A 3 -15.43 3.60 14.68
C ARG A 3 -14.82 3.32 16.06
N SER A 4 -14.62 2.05 16.39
CA SER A 4 -14.06 1.68 17.69
C SER A 4 -12.60 2.14 17.75
N MET A 5 -12.08 2.45 18.94
CA MET A 5 -10.66 2.85 19.10
C MET A 5 -9.70 1.72 18.68
N SER A 6 -10.20 0.48 18.59
CA SER A 6 -9.55 -0.68 17.98
C SER A 6 -9.44 -0.59 16.44
N ASP A 7 -10.40 0.04 15.75
CA ASP A 7 -10.32 0.36 14.30
C ASP A 7 -9.32 1.49 14.04
N LEU A 8 -9.04 2.34 15.05
CA LEU A 8 -8.05 3.42 14.96
C LEU A 8 -6.62 2.94 15.23
N GLY A 9 -6.45 1.75 15.81
CA GLY A 9 -5.17 1.05 15.95
C GLY A 9 -4.69 0.39 14.66
N GLU A 10 -5.47 0.48 13.58
CA GLU A 10 -5.18 -0.08 12.26
C GLU A 10 -3.84 0.43 11.73
N TYR A 11 -2.84 -0.45 11.80
CA TYR A 11 -1.64 -0.40 10.96
C TYR A 11 -0.87 0.91 11.08
N ARG A 12 -0.21 1.11 12.23
CA ARG A 12 0.68 2.26 12.46
C ARG A 12 1.61 2.53 11.27
N GLY A 13 2.07 1.48 10.57
CA GLY A 13 2.81 1.59 9.31
C GLY A 13 2.05 2.33 8.19
N ILE A 14 0.80 1.98 7.93
CA ILE A 14 -0.05 2.62 6.91
C ILE A 14 -0.40 4.06 7.28
N ILE A 15 -0.69 4.32 8.55
CA ILE A 15 -0.92 5.70 9.02
C ILE A 15 0.35 6.53 8.85
N SER A 16 1.51 5.96 9.19
CA SER A 16 2.79 6.65 9.09
C SER A 16 3.14 6.97 7.64
N VAL A 17 2.97 6.03 6.70
CA VAL A 17 3.27 6.31 5.28
C VAL A 17 2.33 7.38 4.72
N SER A 18 1.06 7.37 5.12
CA SER A 18 0.08 8.39 4.73
C SER A 18 0.42 9.78 5.28
N ARG A 19 1.20 9.87 6.36
CA ARG A 19 1.68 11.15 6.92
C ARG A 19 2.99 11.63 6.29
N LEU A 20 3.84 10.71 5.85
CA LEU A 20 5.11 11.02 5.21
C LEU A 20 4.94 11.47 3.74
N LEU A 21 3.89 11.02 3.08
CA LEU A 21 3.66 11.31 1.67
C LEU A 21 2.93 12.66 1.44
N PRO A 22 3.31 13.43 0.40
CA PRO A 22 2.55 14.60 -0.02
C PRO A 22 1.11 14.23 -0.34
N LYS A 23 0.14 14.99 0.18
CA LYS A 23 -1.30 14.71 0.05
C LYS A 23 -1.68 13.27 0.45
N GLY A 24 -0.97 12.69 1.42
CA GLY A 24 -1.08 11.26 1.71
C GLY A 24 -2.48 10.78 2.10
N THR A 25 -3.33 11.64 2.69
CA THR A 25 -4.75 11.31 2.94
C THR A 25 -5.54 11.14 1.64
N GLU A 26 -5.36 12.02 0.66
CA GLU A 26 -6.01 11.93 -0.66
C GLU A 26 -5.50 10.72 -1.43
N VAL A 27 -4.17 10.51 -1.41
CA VAL A 27 -3.51 9.35 -2.03
C VAL A 27 -4.08 8.05 -1.45
N LYS A 28 -4.16 7.94 -0.12
CA LYS A 28 -4.72 6.76 0.55
C LYS A 28 -6.18 6.57 0.16
N ALA A 29 -7.00 7.62 0.19
CA ALA A 29 -8.40 7.54 -0.17
C ALA A 29 -8.61 7.04 -1.60
N ALA A 30 -7.78 7.49 -2.54
CA ALA A 30 -7.84 7.05 -3.93
C ALA A 30 -7.41 5.58 -4.12
N VAL A 31 -6.46 5.10 -3.31
CA VAL A 31 -6.09 3.68 -3.27
C VAL A 31 -7.19 2.83 -2.64
N ASP A 32 -7.79 3.30 -1.56
CA ASP A 32 -8.92 2.65 -0.90
C ASP A 32 -10.08 2.45 -1.87
N GLU A 33 -10.44 3.50 -2.61
CA GLU A 33 -11.48 3.43 -3.63
C GLU A 33 -11.12 2.44 -4.76
N ALA A 34 -9.85 2.41 -5.18
CA ALA A 34 -9.39 1.46 -6.18
C ALA A 34 -9.46 0.00 -5.68
N ILE A 35 -9.16 -0.25 -4.41
CA ILE A 35 -9.31 -1.56 -3.78
C ILE A 35 -10.80 -1.95 -3.75
N ASP A 36 -11.68 -1.03 -3.38
CA ASP A 36 -13.12 -1.30 -3.30
C ASP A 36 -13.76 -1.61 -4.66
N ARG A 37 -13.33 -0.92 -5.73
CA ARG A 37 -13.75 -1.24 -7.10
C ARG A 37 -13.31 -2.64 -7.55
N CYS A 38 -12.24 -3.17 -7.00
CA CYS A 38 -11.71 -4.50 -7.31
C CYS A 38 -12.15 -5.59 -6.32
N SER A 39 -13.07 -5.28 -5.41
CA SER A 39 -13.47 -6.15 -4.29
C SER A 39 -14.08 -7.50 -4.70
N GLN A 40 -14.57 -7.64 -5.93
CA GLN A 40 -15.10 -8.90 -6.45
C GLN A 40 -14.05 -10.02 -6.56
N ILE A 41 -12.77 -9.66 -6.72
CA ILE A 41 -11.65 -10.62 -6.79
C ILE A 41 -11.07 -10.87 -5.39
N GLY A 42 -11.16 -9.86 -4.52
CA GLY A 42 -10.67 -9.87 -3.15
C GLY A 42 -10.47 -8.43 -2.65
N ASN A 43 -10.69 -8.20 -1.35
CA ASN A 43 -10.51 -6.88 -0.76
C ASN A 43 -9.35 -6.91 0.23
N LEU A 44 -8.23 -6.30 -0.18
CA LEU A 44 -6.99 -6.30 0.59
C LEU A 44 -7.19 -5.78 2.02
N ARG A 45 -8.06 -4.79 2.23
CA ARG A 45 -8.30 -4.21 3.58
C ARG A 45 -9.04 -5.20 4.47
N GLU A 46 -10.01 -5.93 3.93
CA GLU A 46 -10.71 -6.97 4.66
C GLU A 46 -9.81 -8.19 4.90
N ASP A 47 -8.96 -8.55 3.95
CA ASP A 47 -7.98 -9.63 4.11
C ASP A 47 -7.00 -9.35 5.26
N ILE A 48 -6.51 -8.11 5.39
CA ILE A 48 -5.63 -7.74 6.50
C ILE A 48 -6.38 -7.81 7.84
N LYS A 49 -7.65 -7.38 7.89
CA LYS A 49 -8.48 -7.48 9.11
C LYS A 49 -8.72 -8.94 9.51
N ALA A 50 -9.03 -9.80 8.55
CA ALA A 50 -9.20 -11.23 8.78
C ALA A 50 -7.92 -11.87 9.31
N CYS A 51 -6.76 -11.56 8.72
CA CYS A 51 -5.47 -12.04 9.19
C CYS A 51 -5.18 -11.59 10.63
N LYS A 52 -5.45 -10.32 10.96
CA LYS A 52 -5.30 -9.79 12.32
C LYS A 52 -6.19 -10.55 13.31
N HIS A 53 -7.46 -10.70 12.99
CA HIS A 53 -8.41 -11.41 13.85
C HIS A 53 -7.98 -12.86 14.12
N ILE A 54 -7.52 -13.58 13.10
CA ILE A 54 -7.02 -14.97 13.27
C ILE A 54 -5.74 -14.99 14.12
N ALA A 55 -4.82 -14.03 13.92
CA ALA A 55 -3.61 -13.93 14.70
C ALA A 55 -3.86 -13.65 16.19
N GLU A 56 -4.90 -12.86 16.50
CA GLU A 56 -5.28 -12.49 17.87
C GLU A 56 -6.18 -13.51 18.57
N ALA A 57 -6.90 -14.34 17.81
CA ALA A 57 -7.86 -15.31 18.35
C ALA A 57 -7.24 -16.47 19.14
N ALA A 58 -5.90 -16.60 19.18
CA ALA A 58 -5.18 -17.63 19.92
C ALA A 58 -4.36 -17.06 21.09
N PRO A 59 -4.99 -16.56 22.16
CA PRO A 59 -4.28 -16.10 23.35
C PRO A 59 -3.56 -17.29 24.03
N GLY A 60 -2.23 -17.26 24.05
CA GLY A 60 -1.40 -18.26 24.72
C GLY A 60 -0.78 -19.34 23.84
N ALA A 61 -1.07 -19.36 22.53
CA ALA A 61 -0.22 -20.09 21.58
C ALA A 61 1.13 -19.36 21.49
N ALA A 62 2.24 -20.11 21.37
CA ALA A 62 3.52 -19.50 21.04
C ALA A 62 3.35 -18.74 19.72
N THR A 63 3.33 -17.42 19.80
CA THR A 63 3.10 -16.52 18.65
C THR A 63 4.13 -16.71 17.54
N ASP A 64 5.23 -17.37 17.88
CA ASP A 64 6.38 -17.64 17.02
C ASP A 64 6.46 -19.10 16.56
N ASP A 65 5.50 -19.97 16.91
CA ASP A 65 5.45 -21.34 16.39
C ASP A 65 4.94 -21.33 14.93
N PRO A 66 5.80 -21.67 13.94
CA PRO A 66 5.44 -21.64 12.53
C PRO A 66 4.31 -22.60 12.15
N GLN A 67 4.02 -23.59 13.00
CA GLN A 67 2.98 -24.59 12.75
C GLN A 67 1.57 -24.06 13.09
N THR A 68 1.46 -22.89 13.71
CA THR A 68 0.18 -22.34 14.15
C THR A 68 -0.52 -21.51 13.08
N ALA A 69 -1.86 -21.59 13.05
CA ALA A 69 -2.68 -20.73 12.19
C ALA A 69 -2.50 -19.24 12.52
N ALA A 70 -2.24 -18.89 13.78
CA ALA A 70 -1.99 -17.53 14.22
C ALA A 70 -0.68 -16.97 13.63
N TRP A 71 0.41 -17.75 13.66
CA TRP A 71 1.67 -17.36 13.02
C TRP A 71 1.51 -17.20 11.51
N ALA A 72 0.87 -18.16 10.84
CA ALA A 72 0.64 -18.11 9.40
C ALA A 72 -0.20 -16.89 9.00
N ALA A 73 -1.29 -16.61 9.72
CA ALA A 73 -2.12 -15.44 9.51
C ALA A 73 -1.35 -14.12 9.72
N ARG A 74 -0.47 -14.09 10.73
CA ARG A 74 0.39 -12.93 10.98
C ARG A 74 1.36 -12.68 9.82
N GLN A 75 2.06 -13.70 9.33
CA GLN A 75 2.95 -13.53 8.17
C GLN A 75 2.18 -13.05 6.94
N LEU A 76 1.03 -13.68 6.67
CA LEU A 76 0.18 -13.32 5.53
C LEU A 76 -0.33 -11.88 5.61
N GLY A 77 -0.82 -11.45 6.78
CA GLY A 77 -1.30 -10.09 6.96
C GLY A 77 -0.17 -9.04 6.87
N VAL A 78 1.07 -9.37 7.28
CA VAL A 78 2.24 -8.52 7.03
C VAL A 78 2.50 -8.39 5.53
N HIS A 79 2.39 -9.47 4.75
CA HIS A 79 2.49 -9.41 3.29
C HIS A 79 1.41 -8.52 2.66
N TYR A 80 0.17 -8.64 3.11
CA TYR A 80 -0.93 -7.78 2.64
C TYR A 80 -0.72 -6.31 2.98
N LEU A 81 -0.18 -6.01 4.17
CA LEU A 81 0.17 -4.66 4.53
C LEU A 81 1.31 -4.08 3.69
N LYS A 82 2.35 -4.86 3.39
CA LYS A 82 3.43 -4.43 2.49
C LYS A 82 2.87 -4.10 1.11
N ARG A 83 1.95 -4.91 0.59
CA ARG A 83 1.25 -4.61 -0.68
C ARG A 83 0.45 -3.32 -0.57
N TYR A 84 -0.29 -3.11 0.51
CA TYR A 84 -1.09 -1.90 0.69
C TYR A 84 -0.22 -0.64 0.80
N PHE A 85 0.86 -0.71 1.57
CA PHE A 85 1.88 0.34 1.65
C PHE A 85 2.40 0.70 0.25
N LEU A 86 2.78 -0.30 -0.55
CA LEU A 86 3.33 -0.08 -1.88
C LEU A 86 2.31 0.55 -2.83
N LEU A 87 1.03 0.19 -2.74
CA LEU A 87 -0.04 0.83 -3.52
C LEU A 87 -0.18 2.32 -3.17
N ILE A 88 -0.15 2.67 -1.88
CA ILE A 88 -0.18 4.07 -1.41
C ILE A 88 1.05 4.83 -1.92
N ALA A 89 2.24 4.28 -1.72
CA ALA A 89 3.49 4.87 -2.18
C ALA A 89 3.49 5.07 -3.71
N TYR A 90 3.05 4.06 -4.46
CA TYR A 90 2.99 4.10 -5.92
C TYR A 90 2.02 5.15 -6.44
N ARG A 91 0.84 5.31 -5.80
CA ARG A 91 -0.08 6.37 -6.17
C ARG A 91 0.52 7.76 -5.96
N SER A 92 1.18 8.00 -4.82
CA SER A 92 1.88 9.27 -4.57
C SER A 92 3.01 9.53 -5.57
N PHE A 93 3.72 8.47 -5.97
CA PHE A 93 4.73 8.54 -7.01
C PHE A 93 4.14 8.99 -8.36
N ILE A 94 3.02 8.42 -8.81
CA ILE A 94 2.35 8.83 -10.05
C ILE A 94 1.93 10.30 -9.98
N ASP A 95 1.32 10.73 -8.87
CA ASP A 95 0.85 12.11 -8.71
C ASP A 95 2.02 13.12 -8.78
N GLN A 96 3.20 12.76 -8.25
CA GLN A 96 4.40 13.59 -8.31
C GLN A 96 5.07 13.55 -9.70
N ALA A 97 5.10 12.38 -10.34
CA ALA A 97 5.59 12.22 -11.70
C ALA A 97 4.77 13.06 -12.68
N ALA A 98 3.43 13.07 -12.54
CA ALA A 98 2.53 13.89 -13.34
C ALA A 98 2.73 15.40 -13.13
N ALA A 99 3.07 15.82 -11.90
CA ALA A 99 3.35 17.22 -11.59
C ALA A 99 4.69 17.73 -12.15
N THR A 100 5.63 16.83 -12.49
CA THR A 100 6.98 17.18 -12.98
C THR A 100 7.08 17.17 -14.51
N GLY A 101 6.08 16.65 -15.21
CA GLY A 101 5.96 16.76 -16.67
C GLY A 101 5.30 18.09 -17.09
N PRO A 102 5.55 18.58 -18.32
CA PRO A 102 4.88 19.79 -18.81
C PRO A 102 3.37 19.56 -18.80
N ALA A 103 2.66 20.33 -17.98
CA ALA A 103 1.24 20.19 -17.67
C ALA A 103 0.28 20.54 -18.84
N ALA A 104 0.50 19.98 -20.03
CA ALA A 104 -0.38 20.20 -21.19
C ALA A 104 -0.34 19.04 -22.21
N ALA A 105 -0.72 17.82 -21.83
CA ALA A 105 -1.34 16.84 -22.74
C ALA A 105 -1.56 15.49 -22.03
N ALA A 106 -2.75 15.27 -21.47
CA ALA A 106 -3.40 13.96 -21.45
C ALA A 106 -4.78 14.11 -20.80
N GLY A 107 -5.67 14.80 -21.53
CA GLY A 107 -7.05 14.37 -21.50
C GLY A 107 -7.10 12.89 -21.91
N VAL A 108 -7.87 12.12 -21.16
CA VAL A 108 -8.20 10.73 -21.44
C VAL A 108 -8.55 10.56 -22.92
N GLY A 109 -7.68 9.91 -23.67
CA GLY A 109 -7.86 9.65 -25.11
C GLY A 109 -7.26 8.31 -25.45
N GLY A 110 -8.12 7.29 -25.58
CA GLY A 110 -7.73 5.97 -26.07
C GLY A 110 -7.26 6.07 -27.53
N GLY A 111 -6.12 5.46 -27.81
CA GLY A 111 -5.59 5.38 -29.18
C GLY A 111 -4.44 4.37 -29.25
N ARG A 112 -4.73 3.21 -29.84
CA ARG A 112 -3.73 2.20 -30.23
C ARG A 112 -2.90 2.79 -31.38
N GLY A 113 -1.58 2.75 -31.27
CA GLY A 113 -0.65 3.13 -32.33
C GLY A 113 0.70 2.45 -32.12
N ALA A 114 1.13 1.69 -33.12
CA ALA A 114 2.34 0.90 -33.13
C ALA A 114 3.55 1.70 -33.62
N GLY A 115 4.74 1.34 -33.12
CA GLY A 115 6.03 1.50 -33.80
C GLY A 115 6.77 2.82 -33.57
N GLY A 116 8.03 2.72 -33.11
CA GLY A 116 9.00 3.82 -33.15
C GLY A 116 10.08 3.70 -32.09
N GLY A 117 11.23 3.12 -32.44
CA GLY A 117 12.42 3.12 -31.61
C GLY A 117 12.98 4.53 -31.44
N GLY A 118 12.95 5.02 -30.21
CA GLY A 118 13.70 6.17 -29.75
C GLY A 118 14.26 5.84 -28.38
N GLN A 119 15.54 6.14 -28.16
CA GLN A 119 16.10 6.24 -26.80
C GLN A 119 15.42 7.44 -26.13
N GLY A 120 14.19 7.22 -25.66
CA GLY A 120 13.41 8.18 -24.91
C GLY A 120 13.99 8.29 -23.51
N ALA A 121 14.16 9.51 -23.02
CA ALA A 121 14.49 9.78 -21.63
C ALA A 121 13.68 8.82 -20.73
N ALA A 122 14.38 7.93 -20.03
CA ALA A 122 13.73 6.95 -19.19
C ALA A 122 12.80 7.70 -18.23
N GLY A 123 11.50 7.43 -18.34
CA GLY A 123 10.49 8.05 -17.48
C GLY A 123 10.84 7.85 -16.01
N PRO A 124 10.20 8.61 -15.10
CA PRO A 124 10.47 8.48 -13.68
C PRO A 124 10.34 7.01 -13.23
N SER A 125 11.30 6.53 -12.44
CA SER A 125 11.34 5.16 -11.94
C SER A 125 10.84 5.11 -10.50
N PHE A 126 9.82 4.29 -10.24
CA PHE A 126 9.27 4.11 -8.90
C PHE A 126 10.30 3.52 -7.93
N VAL A 127 11.11 2.55 -8.39
CA VAL A 127 12.14 1.91 -7.55
C VAL A 127 13.17 2.94 -7.11
N LYS A 128 13.66 3.76 -8.05
CA LYS A 128 14.61 4.83 -7.74
C LYS A 128 14.01 5.86 -6.77
N TRP A 129 12.75 6.26 -6.99
CA TRP A 129 12.05 7.19 -6.11
C TRP A 129 11.86 6.63 -4.68
N MET A 130 11.66 5.32 -4.54
CA MET A 130 11.63 4.63 -3.25
C MET A 130 13.00 4.60 -2.57
N GLU A 131 14.08 4.32 -3.32
CA GLU A 131 15.45 4.27 -2.81
C GLU A 131 15.96 5.63 -2.32
N GLU A 132 15.57 6.70 -3.00
CA GLU A 132 15.87 8.09 -2.61
C GLU A 132 15.19 8.50 -1.29
N ARG A 133 14.13 7.78 -0.89
CA ARG A 133 13.31 8.04 0.30
C ARG A 133 13.52 6.99 1.37
N ARG A 134 14.64 7.12 2.08
CA ARG A 134 15.08 6.20 3.15
C ARG A 134 14.00 5.96 4.20
N GLU A 135 13.18 6.96 4.52
CA GLU A 135 12.07 6.89 5.47
C GLU A 135 11.00 5.86 5.05
N LEU A 136 10.74 5.73 3.74
CA LEU A 136 9.79 4.76 3.21
C LEU A 136 10.35 3.34 3.31
N GLY A 137 11.64 3.16 3.01
CA GLY A 137 12.33 1.89 3.17
C GLY A 137 12.37 1.43 4.63
N HIS A 138 12.73 2.33 5.55
CA HIS A 138 12.70 2.06 6.99
C HIS A 138 11.30 1.66 7.46
N LEU A 139 10.27 2.39 7.06
CA LEU A 139 8.90 2.11 7.47
C LEU A 139 8.39 0.77 6.92
N LEU A 140 8.71 0.45 5.67
CA LEU A 140 8.36 -0.84 5.05
C LEU A 140 9.07 -2.02 5.74
N GLY A 141 10.31 -1.83 6.19
CA GLY A 141 11.07 -2.84 6.92
C GLY A 141 10.53 -3.12 8.33
N HIS A 142 9.95 -2.11 8.99
CA HIS A 142 9.38 -2.24 10.35
C HIS A 142 7.87 -2.45 10.34
N LEU A 143 7.29 -2.76 9.19
CA LEU A 143 5.87 -2.95 9.07
C LEU A 143 5.48 -4.29 9.71
N ASP A 144 4.71 -4.20 10.80
CA ASP A 144 4.30 -5.32 11.62
C ASP A 144 2.82 -5.22 12.03
N LEU A 145 2.22 -6.37 12.33
CA LEU A 145 0.85 -6.51 12.84
C LEU A 145 0.77 -6.47 14.37
N ALA A 146 1.89 -6.39 15.09
CA ALA A 146 1.85 -6.32 16.55
C ALA A 146 1.51 -4.90 17.02
N THR A 147 0.22 -4.57 17.11
CA THR A 147 -0.27 -3.54 18.03
C THR A 147 -1.73 -3.74 18.36
#